data_AF-A0A8S3IG28-F1
#
_entry.id   AF-A0A8S3IG28-F1
#
_cell.length_a   1.000
_cell.length_b   1.000
_cell.length_c   1.000
_cell.angle_alpha   90.00
_cell.angle_beta   90.00
_cell.angle_gamma   90.00
#
_symmetry.space_group_name_H-M   'P 1'
#
loop_
_entity.id
_entity.type
_entity.pdbx_description
1 polymer ?
#
loop_
_entity_poly.entity_id
_entity_poly.type
_entity_poly.pdbx_seq_one_letter_code
_entity_poly.pdbx_strand_id
1 'polypeptide(L)'
;MPWGPLSSIKMKSRTESNDGPILWVRPGEQYVPTAEHKICHPKKRMTNELRNLTFTGRGTDPREVLVEDRTKPHSDHCDGDGVETTAAVGILKAVHCGTPATVNRMVKDVVCFHAEDFEKVVEKLKIDLYEPPASQ
;
A
#
# COMPACT_ATOMS: atom_id res chain seq x y z
N MET A 1 16.37 -15.97 -2.23
CA MET A 1 16.47 -15.71 -0.78
C MET A 1 17.83 -15.10 -0.49
N PRO A 2 17.95 -14.20 0.50
CA PRO A 2 19.20 -13.52 0.84
C PRO A 2 20.37 -14.47 1.16
N TRP A 3 20.10 -15.65 1.71
CA TRP A 3 21.09 -16.71 1.98
C TRP A 3 21.23 -17.74 0.84
N GLY A 4 20.78 -17.40 -0.37
CA GLY A 4 20.81 -18.28 -1.54
C GLY A 4 22.18 -18.38 -2.21
N PRO A 5 22.37 -19.34 -3.14
CA PRO A 5 23.64 -19.50 -3.85
C PRO A 5 24.00 -18.27 -4.71
N LEU A 6 22.99 -17.58 -5.25
CA LEU A 6 23.14 -16.37 -6.08
C LEU A 6 23.34 -15.07 -5.28
N SER A 7 23.25 -15.13 -3.95
CA SER A 7 23.50 -13.95 -3.12
C SER A 7 25.00 -13.64 -3.08
N SER A 8 25.36 -12.37 -3.18
CA SER A 8 26.73 -11.89 -3.02
C SER A 8 27.24 -12.12 -1.60
N ILE A 9 26.37 -11.92 -0.60
CA ILE A 9 26.70 -12.06 0.81
C ILE A 9 26.53 -13.52 1.25
N LYS A 10 27.58 -14.07 1.86
CA LYS A 10 27.56 -15.42 2.46
C LYS A 10 27.47 -15.29 3.98
N MET A 11 26.28 -15.53 4.50
CA MET A 11 25.97 -15.46 5.94
C MET A 11 26.14 -16.81 6.62
N LYS A 12 26.43 -16.82 7.93
CA LYS A 12 26.52 -18.07 8.71
C LYS A 12 25.14 -18.52 9.18
N SER A 13 24.30 -17.57 9.56
CA SER A 13 22.92 -17.81 9.99
C SER A 13 21.93 -16.96 9.18
N ARG A 14 20.70 -17.46 9.03
CA ARG A 14 19.60 -16.73 8.38
C ARG A 14 19.13 -15.53 9.21
N THR A 15 19.35 -15.55 10.51
CA THR A 15 18.97 -14.48 11.46
C THR A 15 19.88 -13.26 11.38
N GLU A 16 20.99 -13.34 10.64
CA GLU A 16 21.93 -12.24 10.44
C GLU A 16 21.52 -11.33 9.27
N SER A 17 20.49 -11.71 8.50
CA SER A 17 20.03 -10.96 7.34
C SER A 17 19.05 -9.86 7.75
N ASN A 18 19.34 -8.63 7.30
CA ASN A 18 18.41 -7.50 7.35
C ASN A 18 17.56 -7.37 6.07
N ASP A 19 17.85 -8.18 5.03
CA ASP A 19 17.21 -8.12 3.70
C ASP A 19 15.83 -8.79 3.67
N GLY A 20 15.28 -9.14 4.84
CA GLY A 20 14.03 -9.89 4.98
C GLY A 20 14.21 -11.42 5.04
N PRO A 21 13.16 -12.20 4.73
CA PRO A 21 11.88 -11.79 4.15
C PRO A 21 10.95 -11.08 5.16
N ILE A 22 10.26 -10.05 4.68
CA ILE A 22 9.18 -9.36 5.40
C ILE A 22 7.82 -9.76 4.83
N LEU A 23 6.79 -9.76 5.68
CA LEU A 23 5.41 -10.10 5.32
C LEU A 23 4.46 -8.99 5.76
N TRP A 24 3.61 -8.52 4.84
CA TRP A 24 2.57 -7.57 5.14
C TRP A 24 1.34 -7.82 4.25
N VAL A 25 0.21 -7.22 4.63
CA VAL A 25 -1.06 -7.34 3.91
C VAL A 25 -1.62 -5.94 3.66
N ARG A 26 -2.20 -5.73 2.48
CA ARG A 26 -2.78 -4.45 2.05
C ARG A 26 -4.23 -4.68 1.59
N PRO A 27 -5.20 -3.85 2.01
CA PRO A 27 -6.62 -4.10 1.78
C PRO A 27 -7.10 -3.74 0.38
N GLY A 28 -6.31 -2.98 -0.39
CA GLY A 28 -6.71 -2.41 -1.68
C GLY A 28 -7.32 -1.02 -1.56
N GLU A 29 -7.18 -0.25 -2.64
CA GLU A 29 -7.72 1.12 -2.76
C GLU A 29 -9.25 1.09 -2.73
N GLN A 30 -9.85 1.94 -1.89
CA GLN A 30 -11.30 1.95 -1.68
C GLN A 30 -11.81 3.30 -1.15
N TYR A 31 -13.09 3.58 -1.39
CA TYR A 31 -13.79 4.66 -0.71
C TYR A 31 -14.28 4.19 0.65
N VAL A 32 -13.90 4.91 1.71
CA VAL A 32 -14.29 4.62 3.08
C VAL A 32 -15.33 5.65 3.53
N PRO A 33 -16.54 5.22 3.94
CA PRO A 33 -17.54 6.14 4.50
C PRO A 33 -17.05 6.76 5.81
N THR A 34 -17.17 8.08 5.92
CA THR A 34 -16.81 8.85 7.14
C THR A 34 -18.00 9.12 8.05
N ALA A 35 -19.22 8.88 7.57
CA ALA A 35 -20.39 8.91 8.43
C ALA A 35 -20.33 7.74 9.41
N GLU A 36 -20.55 8.02 10.69
CA GLU A 36 -20.74 6.97 11.69
C GLU A 36 -21.79 5.99 11.16
N HIS A 37 -21.44 4.70 11.12
CA HIS A 37 -22.43 3.65 10.95
C HIS A 37 -23.49 3.90 12.02
N LYS A 38 -24.66 4.42 11.63
CA LYS A 38 -25.81 4.44 12.53
C LYS A 38 -26.04 2.99 12.88
N ILE A 39 -25.59 2.62 14.08
CA ILE A 39 -25.77 1.30 14.67
C ILE A 39 -27.22 0.91 14.40
N CYS A 40 -27.38 -0.33 13.96
CA CYS A 40 -28.64 -0.98 13.58
C CYS A 40 -29.60 -1.14 14.79
N HIS A 41 -29.85 -0.06 15.51
CA HIS A 41 -30.95 0.05 16.45
C HIS A 41 -32.15 0.60 15.68
N PRO A 42 -33.27 -0.14 15.60
CA PRO A 42 -34.49 0.37 14.97
C PRO A 42 -34.98 1.58 15.77
N LYS A 43 -34.63 2.80 15.34
CA LYS A 43 -35.26 4.01 15.86
C LYS A 43 -36.69 4.01 15.34
N LYS A 44 -37.65 3.91 16.28
CA LYS A 44 -39.09 4.05 16.03
C LYS A 44 -39.31 5.21 15.04
N ARG A 45 -39.95 4.92 13.90
CA ARG A 45 -40.41 5.92 12.95
C ARG A 45 -41.39 6.85 13.68
N MET A 46 -40.94 8.05 14.05
CA MET A 46 -41.83 9.16 14.39
C MET A 46 -41.91 10.07 13.17
N THR A 47 -43.14 10.31 12.70
CA THR A 47 -43.56 11.13 11.55
C THR A 47 -42.80 12.45 11.47
N ASN A 48 -41.96 12.70 10.46
CA ASN A 48 -42.20 13.08 9.06
C ASN A 48 -42.76 14.52 8.89
N GLU A 49 -42.08 15.29 8.03
CA GLU A 49 -42.43 16.60 7.43
C GLU A 49 -41.80 17.89 7.99
N LEU A 50 -41.69 18.13 9.30
CA LEU A 50 -41.06 19.40 9.78
C LEU A 50 -39.52 19.44 9.69
N ARG A 51 -38.84 18.28 9.62
CA ARG A 51 -37.36 18.22 9.59
C ARG A 51 -36.74 18.63 8.25
N ASN A 52 -37.53 18.63 7.17
CA ASN A 52 -37.05 19.02 5.83
C ASN A 52 -37.04 20.54 5.63
N LEU A 53 -37.71 21.31 6.51
CA LEU A 53 -37.79 22.79 6.42
C LEU A 53 -36.73 23.51 7.27
N THR A 54 -36.19 22.84 8.29
CA THR A 54 -34.93 23.27 8.89
C THR A 54 -33.83 22.89 7.91
N PHE A 55 -33.20 23.89 7.28
CA PHE A 55 -31.95 23.75 6.52
C PHE A 55 -31.02 22.79 7.26
N THR A 56 -31.04 21.52 6.86
CA THR A 56 -30.10 20.53 7.36
C THR A 56 -28.83 20.90 6.64
N GLY A 57 -27.98 21.65 7.33
CA GLY A 57 -26.68 22.04 6.82
C GLY A 57 -25.96 20.81 6.26
N ARG A 58 -25.02 21.05 5.34
CA ARG A 58 -24.22 20.09 4.52
C ARG A 58 -23.51 18.93 5.27
N GLY A 59 -23.94 18.54 6.46
CA GLY A 59 -23.48 17.40 7.26
C GLY A 59 -24.37 16.15 7.18
N THR A 60 -25.39 16.11 6.33
CA THR A 60 -26.21 14.90 6.10
C THR A 60 -25.78 14.07 4.90
N ASP A 61 -24.98 14.62 3.98
CA ASP A 61 -24.46 13.86 2.85
C ASP A 61 -23.43 12.84 3.35
N PRO A 62 -23.58 11.54 3.04
CA PRO A 62 -22.59 10.54 3.37
C PRO A 62 -21.29 10.89 2.66
N ARG A 63 -20.32 11.39 3.42
CA ARG A 63 -19.00 11.73 2.92
C ARG A 63 -18.18 10.45 2.84
N GLU A 64 -17.61 10.18 1.68
CA GLU A 64 -16.66 9.09 1.48
C GLU A 64 -15.28 9.68 1.24
N VAL A 65 -14.25 9.06 1.80
CA VAL A 65 -12.86 9.43 1.60
C VAL A 65 -12.17 8.30 0.84
N LEU A 66 -11.50 8.63 -0.26
CA LEU A 66 -10.64 7.68 -0.96
C LEU A 66 -9.43 7.36 -0.09
N VAL A 67 -9.27 6.08 0.26
CA VAL A 67 -8.07 5.55 0.87
C VAL A 67 -7.22 4.94 -0.25
N GLU A 68 -6.21 5.70 -0.67
CA GLU A 68 -5.25 5.25 -1.67
C GLU A 68 -4.34 4.16 -1.08
N ASP A 69 -4.22 3.04 -1.79
CA ASP A 69 -3.34 1.93 -1.41
C ASP A 69 -2.14 1.88 -2.36
N ARG A 70 -1.25 2.86 -2.20
CA ARG A 70 -0.13 3.09 -3.12
C ARG A 70 1.20 3.13 -2.37
N THR A 71 2.24 2.70 -3.07
CA THR A 71 3.64 2.92 -2.69
C THR A 71 4.23 3.89 -3.71
N LYS A 72 4.89 4.96 -3.24
CA LYS A 72 5.51 5.94 -4.13
C LYS A 72 6.69 5.31 -4.91
N PRO A 73 7.09 5.89 -6.04
CA PRO A 73 8.29 5.46 -6.75
C PRO A 73 9.50 5.49 -5.83
N HIS A 74 10.27 4.40 -5.82
CA HIS A 74 11.48 4.28 -5.03
C HIS A 74 12.45 3.33 -5.73
N SER A 75 13.70 3.38 -5.27
CA SER A 75 14.73 2.38 -5.56
C SER A 75 15.11 1.69 -4.25
N ASP A 76 15.22 0.37 -4.30
CA ASP A 76 15.67 -0.43 -3.17
C ASP A 76 17.20 -0.35 -3.07
N HIS A 77 17.71 -0.09 -1.86
CA HIS A 77 19.13 0.00 -1.58
C HIS A 77 19.50 -0.87 -0.38
N CYS A 78 20.76 -1.30 -0.33
CA CYS A 78 21.35 -1.87 0.87
C CYS A 78 21.85 -0.73 1.77
N ASP A 79 21.64 -0.85 3.09
CA ASP A 79 22.21 0.06 4.08
C ASP A 79 23.73 -0.18 4.18
N GLY A 80 24.52 0.57 3.39
CA GLY A 80 25.98 0.46 3.32
C GLY A 80 26.69 1.82 3.20
N ASP A 81 28.01 1.82 2.99
CA ASP A 81 28.82 3.03 2.75
C ASP A 81 28.59 3.59 1.33
N GLY A 82 27.35 4.00 1.05
CA GLY A 82 26.91 4.51 -0.24
C GLY A 82 25.51 4.04 -0.63
N VAL A 83 24.98 4.59 -1.73
CA VAL A 83 23.71 4.16 -2.33
C VAL A 83 23.99 2.97 -3.24
N GLU A 84 24.03 1.77 -2.68
CA GLU A 84 24.12 0.53 -3.47
C GLU A 84 22.72 -0.01 -3.75
N THR A 85 22.29 -0.02 -5.02
CA THR A 85 21.01 -0.59 -5.42
C THR A 85 20.97 -2.10 -5.22
N THR A 86 19.85 -2.61 -4.73
CA THR A 86 19.65 -4.05 -4.49
C THR A 86 18.44 -4.59 -5.23
N ALA A 87 18.44 -5.90 -5.49
CA ALA A 87 17.33 -6.56 -6.16
C ALA A 87 16.21 -6.90 -5.17
N ALA A 88 15.00 -6.42 -5.43
CA ALA A 88 13.81 -6.84 -4.69
C ALA A 88 13.13 -8.04 -5.35
N VAL A 89 12.69 -9.01 -4.52
CA VAL A 89 11.93 -10.18 -4.96
C VAL A 89 10.67 -10.31 -4.12
N GLY A 90 9.51 -10.23 -4.77
CA GLY A 90 8.20 -10.31 -4.11
C GLY A 90 7.41 -11.58 -4.48
N ILE A 91 6.65 -12.09 -3.51
CA ILE A 91 5.64 -13.14 -3.74
C ILE A 91 4.28 -12.56 -3.38
N LEU A 92 3.31 -12.66 -4.29
CA LEU A 92 1.98 -12.11 -4.12
C LEU A 92 0.96 -13.23 -3.89
N LYS A 93 0.10 -13.05 -2.88
CA LYS A 93 -1.03 -13.94 -2.60
C LYS A 93 -2.27 -13.12 -2.32
N ALA A 94 -3.33 -13.35 -3.09
CA ALA A 94 -4.62 -12.70 -2.87
C ALA A 94 -5.30 -13.22 -1.58
N VAL A 95 -6.00 -12.34 -0.88
CA VAL A 95 -6.79 -12.68 0.31
C VAL A 95 -8.18 -13.15 -0.11
N HIS A 96 -8.59 -14.35 0.34
CA HIS A 96 -9.85 -14.97 -0.06
C HIS A 96 -10.83 -15.26 1.10
N CYS A 97 -10.48 -14.96 2.34
CA CYS A 97 -11.36 -15.10 3.53
C CYS A 97 -12.12 -16.45 3.60
N GLY A 98 -11.45 -17.56 3.26
CA GLY A 98 -12.05 -18.91 3.27
C GLY A 98 -12.86 -19.29 2.02
N THR A 99 -13.04 -18.38 1.07
CA THR A 99 -13.66 -18.69 -0.22
C THR A 99 -12.63 -19.31 -1.16
N PRO A 100 -12.92 -20.42 -1.87
CA PRO A 100 -12.00 -20.96 -2.86
C PRO A 100 -11.69 -19.95 -3.96
N ALA A 101 -10.42 -19.83 -4.34
CA ALA A 101 -10.01 -19.02 -5.48
C ALA A 101 -10.34 -19.79 -6.77
N THR A 102 -11.32 -19.35 -7.53
CA THR A 102 -11.63 -19.91 -8.86
C THR A 102 -10.78 -19.29 -9.96
N VAL A 103 -10.32 -18.06 -9.75
CA VAL A 103 -9.48 -17.29 -10.67
C VAL A 103 -8.47 -16.43 -9.90
N ASN A 104 -7.34 -16.13 -10.52
CA ASN A 104 -6.37 -15.18 -9.99
C ASN A 104 -6.93 -13.74 -10.09
N ARG A 105 -6.76 -12.97 -9.02
CA ARG A 105 -7.14 -11.55 -8.97
C ARG A 105 -5.92 -10.69 -9.29
N MET A 106 -6.15 -9.56 -9.96
CA MET A 106 -5.15 -8.51 -10.04
C MET A 106 -5.00 -7.89 -8.66
N VAL A 107 -3.78 -7.90 -8.12
CA VAL A 107 -3.47 -7.45 -6.74
C VAL A 107 -2.51 -6.27 -6.68
N LYS A 108 -1.84 -5.97 -7.80
CA LYS A 108 -0.90 -4.87 -7.95
C LYS A 108 -1.00 -4.33 -9.37
N ASP A 109 -0.94 -3.01 -9.48
CA ASP A 109 -0.60 -2.30 -10.70
C ASP A 109 0.82 -1.75 -10.51
N VAL A 110 1.71 -2.01 -11.46
CA VAL A 110 3.16 -1.81 -11.28
C VAL A 110 3.73 -1.07 -12.48
N VAL A 111 4.48 -0.01 -12.20
CA VAL A 111 5.28 0.72 -13.18
C VAL A 111 6.75 0.47 -12.86
N CYS A 112 7.48 -0.14 -13.79
CA CYS A 112 8.93 -0.32 -13.70
C CYS A 112 9.62 0.57 -14.73
N PHE A 113 10.62 1.32 -14.31
CA PHE A 113 11.49 2.07 -15.20
C PHE A 113 12.68 1.21 -15.62
N HIS A 114 13.17 1.42 -16.83
CA HIS A 114 14.36 0.72 -17.31
C HIS A 114 15.59 1.19 -16.52
N ALA A 115 16.46 0.25 -16.13
CA ALA A 115 17.61 0.55 -15.27
C ALA A 115 18.60 1.54 -15.91
N GLU A 116 18.72 1.55 -17.25
CA GLU A 116 19.56 2.51 -17.97
C GLU A 116 19.08 3.97 -17.84
N ASP A 117 17.79 4.19 -17.57
CA ASP A 117 17.23 5.52 -17.38
C ASP A 117 17.20 5.94 -15.90
N PHE A 118 17.85 5.19 -15.00
CA PHE A 118 17.82 5.41 -13.55
C PHE A 118 18.11 6.87 -13.18
N GLU A 119 19.24 7.42 -13.61
CA GLU A 119 19.63 8.81 -13.29
C GLU A 119 18.62 9.83 -13.82
N LYS A 120 18.09 9.61 -15.05
CA LYS A 120 17.10 10.50 -15.66
C LYS A 120 15.77 10.48 -14.91
N VAL A 121 15.35 9.31 -14.42
CA VAL A 121 14.10 9.15 -13.66
C VAL A 121 14.25 9.82 -12.29
N VAL A 122 15.37 9.58 -11.60
CA VAL A 122 15.68 10.21 -10.31
C VAL A 122 15.67 11.74 -10.44
N GLU A 123 16.32 12.28 -11.46
CA GLU A 123 16.34 13.72 -11.74
C GLU A 123 14.93 14.27 -12.02
N LYS A 124 14.18 13.64 -12.92
CA LYS A 124 12.85 14.12 -13.34
C LYS A 124 11.80 14.05 -12.25
N LEU A 125 11.83 12.97 -11.45
CA LEU A 125 10.91 12.77 -10.34
C LEU A 125 11.39 13.45 -9.05
N LYS A 126 12.61 13.99 -9.04
CA LYS A 126 13.26 14.63 -7.89
C LYS A 126 13.31 13.71 -6.66
N ILE A 127 13.71 12.46 -6.90
CA ILE A 127 13.83 11.45 -5.85
C ILE A 127 15.14 11.69 -5.09
N ASP A 128 15.07 11.76 -3.77
CA ASP A 128 16.25 11.81 -2.92
C ASP A 128 16.69 10.40 -2.53
N LEU A 129 17.74 9.89 -3.17
CA LEU A 129 18.23 8.52 -2.94
C LEU A 129 18.88 8.31 -1.56
N TYR A 130 19.15 9.38 -0.81
CA TYR A 130 19.66 9.28 0.56
C TYR A 130 18.54 9.06 1.58
N GLU A 131 17.30 9.34 1.20
CA GLU A 131 16.13 9.02 2.00
C GLU A 131 15.76 7.53 1.85
N PRO A 132 15.23 6.89 2.91
CA PRO A 132 14.72 5.53 2.79
C PRO A 132 13.56 5.46 1.77
N PRO A 133 13.27 4.28 1.18
CA PRO A 133 12.24 4.12 0.15
C PRO A 133 10.85 4.69 0.47
N ALA A 134 10.52 4.86 1.75
CA ALA A 134 9.25 5.43 2.19
C ALA A 134 9.18 6.97 2.05
N SER A 135 10.32 7.67 2.07
CA SER A 135 10.44 9.14 1.99
C SER A 135 11.15 9.64 0.72
N GLN A 136 11.60 8.74 -0.15
CA GLN A 136 11.91 9.03 -1.56
C GLN A 136 10.74 9.71 -2.29
#